data_AF-A0A6M0FZP5-F1
#
_entry.id   AF-A0A6M0FZP5-F1
#
_cell.length_a   1.000
_cell.length_b   1.000
_cell.length_c   1.000
_cell.angle_alpha   90.00
_cell.angle_beta   90.00
_cell.angle_gamma   90.00
#
_symmetry.space_group_name_H-M   'P 1'
#
loop_
_entity.id
_entity.type
_entity.pdbx_description
1 polymer ?
#
loop_
_entity_poly.entity_id
_entity_poly.type
_entity_poly.pdbx_seq_one_letter_code
_entity_poly.pdbx_strand_id
1 'polypeptide(L)' 'MEPNNKQSQGLYRLCYRLTNVIYPGWQYKTVELVRMDERTGNLYVLAGDSLDFEIKPTGGYEP' A
#
# COMPACT_ATOMS: atom_id res chain seq x y z
N MET A 1 -8.21 -15.19 -5.99
CA MET A 1 -8.70 -14.11 -6.89
C MET A 1 -7.53 -13.17 -7.11
N GLU A 2 -7.35 -12.62 -8.31
CA GLU A 2 -6.23 -11.71 -8.59
C GLU A 2 -6.61 -10.25 -8.31
N PRO A 3 -5.67 -9.40 -7.84
CA PRO A 3 -5.90 -7.98 -7.67
C PRO A 3 -6.16 -7.33 -9.02
N ASN A 4 -7.11 -6.40 -9.07
CA ASN A 4 -7.38 -5.72 -10.32
C ASN A 4 -6.29 -4.66 -10.64
N ASN A 5 -6.28 -4.16 -11.88
CA ASN A 5 -5.29 -3.17 -12.31
C ASN A 5 -5.26 -1.89 -11.45
N LYS A 6 -6.42 -1.46 -10.92
CA LYS A 6 -6.48 -0.28 -10.05
C LYS A 6 -5.81 -0.54 -8.71
N GLN A 7 -6.00 -1.74 -8.14
CA GLN A 7 -5.31 -2.16 -6.92
C GLN A 7 -3.79 -2.23 -7.13
N SER A 8 -3.33 -2.80 -8.25
CA SER A 8 -1.90 -2.85 -8.58
C SER A 8 -1.29 -1.45 -8.71
N GLN A 9 -2.00 -0.52 -9.35
CA GLN A 9 -1.58 0.88 -9.44
C GLN A 9 -1.62 1.60 -8.08
N GLY A 10 -2.62 1.30 -7.24
CA GLY A 10 -2.73 1.82 -5.88
C GLY A 10 -1.54 1.40 -5.02
N LEU A 11 -1.21 0.10 -5.05
CA LEU A 11 -0.02 -0.46 -4.40
C LEU A 11 1.25 0.25 -4.85
N TYR A 12 1.48 0.39 -6.15
CA TYR A 12 2.65 1.10 -6.67
C TYR A 12 2.76 2.54 -6.13
N ARG A 13 1.64 3.29 -6.15
CA ARG A 13 1.61 4.68 -5.66
C ARG A 13 1.84 4.76 -4.15
N LEU A 14 1.29 3.81 -3.38
CA LEU A 14 1.50 3.74 -1.94
C LEU A 14 2.97 3.46 -1.64
N CYS A 15 3.57 2.42 -2.23
CA CYS A 15 4.98 2.09 -2.04
C CYS A 15 5.87 3.27 -2.42
N TYR A 16 5.63 3.88 -3.59
CA TYR A 16 6.34 5.10 -4.01
C TYR A 16 6.22 6.23 -2.99
N ARG A 17 5.04 6.44 -2.39
CA ARG A 17 4.84 7.47 -1.37
C ARG A 17 5.56 7.17 -0.05
N LEU A 18 5.54 5.92 0.38
CA LEU A 18 6.17 5.50 1.63
C LEU A 18 7.70 5.56 1.54
N THR A 19 8.28 5.19 0.41
CA THR A 19 9.74 5.09 0.24
C THR A 19 10.39 6.34 -0.35
N ASN A 20 9.62 7.40 -0.61
CA ASN A 20 10.16 8.62 -1.21
C ASN A 20 10.03 9.80 -0.23
N VAL A 21 11.05 10.66 -0.23
CA VAL A 21 11.06 11.90 0.56
C VAL A 21 10.44 12.99 -0.31
N ILE A 22 9.11 13.03 -0.34
CA ILE A 22 8.35 13.89 -1.25
C ILE A 22 8.12 15.29 -0.65
N TYR A 23 8.16 15.41 0.68
CA TYR A 23 7.91 16.67 1.38
C TYR A 23 8.91 16.90 2.51
N PRO A 24 9.31 18.15 2.78
CA PRO A 24 10.04 18.50 3.99
C PRO A 24 9.28 18.00 5.24
N GLY A 25 9.92 17.16 6.05
CA GLY A 25 9.31 16.55 7.23
C GLY A 25 8.58 15.23 7.00
N TRP A 26 8.43 14.76 5.75
CA TRP A 26 7.96 13.40 5.48
C TRP A 26 9.10 12.41 5.72
N GLN A 27 8.98 11.61 6.78
CA GLN A 27 9.91 10.52 7.02
C GLN A 27 9.60 9.35 6.09
N TYR A 28 10.63 8.83 5.43
CA TYR A 28 10.52 7.55 4.72
C TYR A 28 10.01 6.48 5.70
N LYS A 29 9.16 5.59 5.19
CA LYS A 29 8.69 4.41 5.91
C LYS A 29 9.11 3.17 5.14
N THR A 30 9.69 2.21 5.85
CA THR A 30 9.99 0.88 5.31
C THR A 30 8.69 0.18 4.95
N VAL A 31 8.63 -0.45 3.78
CA VAL A 31 7.57 -1.41 3.45
C VAL A 31 8.00 -2.75 4.00
N GLU A 32 7.34 -3.21 5.06
CA GLU A 32 7.71 -4.44 5.77
C GLU A 32 7.04 -5.67 5.16
N LEU A 33 5.80 -5.50 4.72
CA LEU A 33 5.00 -6.59 4.16
C LEU A 33 4.06 -6.07 3.08
N VAL A 34 3.96 -6.82 1.99
CA VAL A 34 2.86 -6.73 1.03
C VAL A 34 2.19 -8.09 0.98
N ARG A 35 0.89 -8.14 1.25
CA ARG A 35 0.09 -9.37 1.25
C ARG A 35 -1.12 -9.22 0.37
N MET A 36 -1.56 -10.34 -0.18
CA MET A 36 -2.86 -10.49 -0.82
C MET A 36 -3.72 -11.39 0.05
N ASP A 37 -4.97 -10.99 0.29
CA ASP A 37 -5.97 -11.91 0.83
C ASP A 37 -6.45 -12.83 -0.30
N GLU A 38 -6.19 -14.13 -0.16
CA GLU A 38 -6.54 -15.13 -1.17
C GLU A 38 -8.05 -15.30 -1.36
N ARG A 39 -8.86 -14.97 -0.35
CA ARG A 39 -10.33 -15.04 -0.41
C ARG A 39 -10.94 -13.89 -1.21
N THR A 40 -10.41 -12.68 -1.04
CA THR A 40 -11.01 -11.45 -1.60
C THR A 40 -10.20 -10.83 -2.75
N GLY A 41 -8.90 -11.15 -2.87
CA GLY A 41 -7.97 -10.49 -3.79
C GLY A 41 -7.53 -9.10 -3.35
N ASN A 42 -7.89 -8.66 -2.14
CA ASN A 42 -7.48 -7.36 -1.61
C ASN A 42 -6.00 -7.36 -1.24
N LEU A 43 -5.34 -6.21 -1.45
CA LEU A 43 -3.94 -6.01 -1.13
C LEU A 43 -3.81 -5.25 0.19
N TYR A 44 -2.87 -5.69 1.02
CA TYR A 44 -2.54 -5.10 2.31
C TYR A 44 -1.05 -4.75 2.37
N VAL A 45 -0.72 -3.63 3.00
CA VAL A 45 0.66 -3.16 3.15
C VAL A 45 0.93 -2.74 4.59
N LEU A 46 1.91 -3.39 5.22
CA LEU A 46 2.47 -2.98 6.51
C LEU A 46 3.68 -2.08 6.28
N ALA A 47 3.70 -0.92 6.93
CA ALA A 47 4.80 0.03 6.81
C ALA A 47 5.18 0.73 8.13
N GLY A 48 6.48 0.72 8.45
CA GLY A 48 7.00 1.21 9.71
C GLY A 48 6.32 0.58 10.94
N ASP A 49 6.38 1.27 12.07
CA ASP A 49 6.03 0.68 13.37
C ASP A 49 4.56 0.29 13.54
N SER A 50 3.63 0.84 12.74
CA SER A 50 2.19 0.60 12.94
C SER A 50 1.25 1.00 11.80
N LEU A 51 1.72 1.27 10.57
CA LEU A 51 0.80 1.64 9.48
C LEU A 51 0.38 0.39 8.72
N ASP A 52 -0.92 0.12 8.68
CA ASP A 52 -1.52 -0.95 7.90
C ASP A 52 -2.47 -0.33 6.87
N PHE A 53 -2.23 -0.59 5.59
CA PHE A 53 -3.04 -0.03 4.51
C PHE A 53 -3.75 -1.13 3.75
N GLU A 54 -5.05 -0.99 3.58
CA GLU A 54 -5.81 -1.79 2.61
C GLU A 54 -5.95 -1.03 1.28
N ILE A 55 -5.51 -1.65 0.18
CA ILE A 55 -5.79 -1.15 -1.17
C ILE A 55 -7.17 -1.63 -1.61
N LYS A 56 -8.12 -0.69 -1.62
CA LYS A 56 -9.50 -0.95 -2.04
C LYS A 56 -9.57 -1.31 -3.53
N PRO A 57 -10.63 -2.00 -4.00
CA PRO A 57 -10.82 -2.30 -5.43
C PRO A 57 -10.81 -1.08 -6.36
N THR A 58 -11.01 0.13 -5.83
CA THR A 58 -10.91 1.40 -6.55
C THR A 58 -9.47 1.85 -6.81
N GLY A 59 -8.49 1.25 -6.15
CA GLY A 59 -7.07 1.64 -6.14
C GLY A 59 -6.73 2.71 -5.10
N GLY A 60 -7.73 3.20 -4.34
CA GLY A 60 -7.51 4.05 -3.17
C GLY A 60 -7.00 3.23 -1.98
N TYR A 61 -6.35 3.93 -1.04
CA TYR A 61 -5.84 3.34 0.19
C TYR A 61 -6.04 4.31 1.35
N GLU A 62 -6.35 3.76 2.51
CA GLU A 62 -6.54 4.46 3.79
C GLU A 62 -5.69 3.72 4.84
N PRO A 63 -5.06 4.43 5.79
CA PRO A 63 -4.43 3.82 6.96
C PRO A 63 -5.47 3.27 7.96
#